data_AF-A0A941UI59-F1
#
_entry.id   AF-A0A941UI59-F1
#
_cell.length_a   1.000
_cell.length_b   1.000
_cell.length_c   1.000
_cell.angle_alpha   90.00
_cell.angle_beta   90.00
_cell.angle_gamma   90.00
#
_symmetry.space_group_name_H-M   'P 1'
#
loop_
_entity.id
_entity.type
_entity.pdbx_description
1 polymer ?
#
loop_
_entity_poly.entity_id
_entity_poly.type
_entity_poly.pdbx_seq_one_letter_code
_entity_poly.pdbx_strand_id
1 'polypeptide(L)'
;MKPVGILPVKVNDVLTDNDAWRIFRALDMKDPLAEICPVVLTQELEVNSYRKEIKGLMAKVVKSYNLIAKDKDVMLIGGYGSIYTGSYLGLQGLDVIKRLDAKVVLIVKYEGEYIVDYILQAKK
;
A
#
# COMPACT_ATOMS: atom_id res chain seq x y z
N MET A 1 1.00 5.22 6.29
CA MET A 1 1.56 4.96 4.94
C MET A 1 0.55 4.19 4.11
N LYS A 2 0.54 4.40 2.79
CA LYS A 2 -0.23 3.65 1.80
C LYS A 2 0.76 3.08 0.76
N PRO A 3 1.24 1.82 0.88
CA PRO A 3 2.27 1.28 0.00
C PRO A 3 1.92 1.36 -1.47
N VAL A 4 0.65 1.11 -1.80
CA VAL A 4 0.10 1.32 -3.13
C VAL A 4 -1.22 2.08 -3.05
N GLY A 5 -1.24 3.23 -3.71
CA GLY A 5 -2.42 4.05 -3.93
C GLY A 5 -3.22 3.59 -5.13
N ILE A 6 -4.53 3.41 -4.99
CA ILE A 6 -5.43 2.98 -6.08
C ILE A 6 -6.44 4.07 -6.45
N LEU A 7 -6.47 5.17 -5.70
CA LEU A 7 -7.32 6.33 -5.92
C LEU A 7 -6.42 7.55 -6.24
N PRO A 8 -5.80 7.60 -7.43
CA PRO A 8 -4.83 8.63 -7.78
C PRO A 8 -5.43 10.03 -7.69
N VAL A 9 -4.72 10.95 -7.05
CA VAL A 9 -5.06 12.37 -6.96
C VAL A 9 -3.79 13.21 -7.02
N LYS A 10 -3.88 14.40 -7.61
CA LYS A 10 -2.77 15.37 -7.68
C LYS A 10 -3.00 16.49 -6.67
N VAL A 11 -2.04 16.70 -5.76
CA VAL A 11 -2.09 17.73 -4.71
C VAL A 11 -0.79 18.55 -4.76
N ASN A 12 -0.88 19.85 -5.06
CA ASN A 12 0.29 20.75 -5.18
C ASN A 12 1.45 20.11 -5.97
N ASP A 13 1.11 19.57 -7.14
CA ASP A 13 2.01 18.84 -8.06
C ASP A 13 2.55 17.48 -7.62
N VAL A 14 2.19 17.00 -6.43
CA VAL A 14 2.50 15.64 -5.98
C VAL A 14 1.36 14.70 -6.38
N LEU A 15 1.69 13.69 -7.19
CA LEU A 15 0.81 12.55 -7.43
C LEU A 15 0.79 11.65 -6.18
N THR A 16 -0.39 11.41 -5.62
CA THR A 16 -0.60 10.60 -4.42
C THR A 16 -1.91 9.81 -4.51
N ASP A 17 -2.33 9.22 -3.40
CA ASP A 17 -3.61 8.55 -3.22
C ASP A 17 -4.57 9.37 -2.35
N ASN A 18 -5.86 9.29 -2.65
CA ASN A 18 -6.88 10.01 -1.90
C ASN A 18 -6.95 9.62 -0.41
N ASP A 19 -6.76 8.34 -0.06
CA ASP A 19 -6.70 7.91 1.34
C ASP A 19 -5.43 8.44 2.01
N ALA A 20 -4.30 8.37 1.32
CA ALA A 20 -3.03 8.91 1.82
C ALA A 20 -3.14 10.41 2.11
N TRP A 21 -3.75 11.17 1.21
CA TRP A 21 -3.98 12.60 1.39
C TRP A 21 -4.93 12.93 2.55
N ARG A 22 -6.00 12.15 2.72
CA ARG A 22 -6.94 12.30 3.84
C ARG A 22 -6.24 12.07 5.18
N ILE A 23 -5.47 10.98 5.31
CA ILE A 23 -4.73 10.66 6.53
C ILE A 23 -3.64 11.69 6.82
N PHE A 24 -2.90 12.10 5.79
CA PHE A 24 -1.87 13.15 5.90
C PHE A 24 -2.41 14.41 6.58
N ARG A 25 -3.56 14.90 6.11
CA ARG A 25 -4.21 16.08 6.70
C ARG A 25 -4.83 15.82 8.06
N ALA A 26 -5.53 14.69 8.21
CA ALA A 26 -6.23 14.37 9.45
C ALA A 26 -5.29 14.22 10.65
N LEU A 27 -4.06 13.78 10.40
CA LEU A 27 -3.03 13.60 11.44
C LEU A 27 -1.98 14.72 11.43
N ASP A 28 -2.20 15.80 10.68
CA ASP A 28 -1.26 16.92 10.48
C ASP A 28 0.20 16.48 10.23
N MET A 29 0.36 15.46 9.38
CA MET A 29 1.68 14.88 9.08
C MET A 29 2.58 15.90 8.38
N LYS A 30 3.88 15.82 8.64
CA LYS A 30 4.91 16.67 7.98
C LYS A 30 5.81 15.88 7.04
N ASP A 31 5.65 14.55 7.01
CA ASP A 31 6.39 13.66 6.12
C ASP A 31 6.09 13.97 4.65
N PRO A 32 7.05 13.80 3.72
CA PRO A 32 6.80 14.04 2.31
C PRO A 32 5.65 13.18 1.78
N LEU A 33 4.66 13.80 1.15
CA LEU A 33 3.44 13.11 0.70
C LEU A 33 3.74 11.98 -0.32
N ALA A 34 4.79 12.15 -1.13
CA ALA A 34 5.28 11.14 -2.06
C ALA A 34 5.88 9.91 -1.37
N GLU A 35 6.36 10.04 -0.13
CA GLU A 35 6.87 8.92 0.67
C GLU A 35 5.72 8.21 1.41
N ILE A 36 4.66 8.95 1.78
CA ILE A 36 3.47 8.36 2.41
C ILE A 36 2.76 7.41 1.45
N CYS A 37 2.74 7.75 0.16
CA CYS A 37 2.23 6.90 -0.92
C CYS A 37 3.26 6.76 -2.04
N PRO A 38 4.25 5.85 -1.90
CA PRO A 38 5.38 5.76 -2.82
C PRO A 38 5.03 5.18 -4.19
N VAL A 39 3.97 4.37 -4.29
CA VAL A 39 3.49 3.81 -5.54
C VAL A 39 2.05 4.26 -5.71
N VAL A 40 1.77 4.99 -6.78
CA VAL A 40 0.42 5.40 -7.15
C VAL A 40 0.06 4.68 -8.43
N LEU A 41 -1.06 3.97 -8.42
CA LEU A 41 -1.55 3.23 -9.56
C LEU A 41 -2.04 4.20 -10.63
N THR A 42 -1.27 4.31 -11.69
CA THR A 42 -1.61 5.05 -12.90
C THR A 42 -1.73 4.08 -14.06
N GLN A 43 -2.46 4.48 -15.11
CA GLN A 43 -2.57 3.68 -16.32
C GLN A 43 -1.20 3.38 -16.95
N GLU A 44 -0.27 4.33 -16.90
CA GLU A 44 1.10 4.13 -17.39
C GLU A 44 1.83 3.06 -16.56
N LEU A 45 1.74 3.13 -15.22
CA LEU A 45 2.33 2.13 -14.34
C LEU A 45 1.79 0.72 -14.65
N GLU A 46 0.47 0.59 -14.85
CA GLU A 46 -0.16 -0.68 -15.20
C GLU A 46 0.38 -1.26 -16.51
N VAL A 47 0.39 -0.45 -17.59
CA VAL A 47 0.86 -0.88 -18.91
C VAL A 47 2.33 -1.32 -18.87
N ASN A 48 3.18 -0.51 -18.24
CA ASN A 48 4.61 -0.83 -18.11
C ASN A 48 4.84 -2.08 -17.24
N SER A 49 3.99 -2.31 -16.24
CA SER A 49 4.02 -3.52 -15.42
C SER A 49 3.68 -4.77 -16.23
N TYR A 50 2.66 -4.71 -17.10
CA TYR A 50 2.31 -5.83 -17.99
C TYR A 50 3.43 -6.16 -18.98
N ARG A 51 4.22 -5.17 -19.40
CA ARG A 51 5.40 -5.34 -20.25
C ARG A 51 6.64 -5.83 -19.50
N LYS A 52 6.57 -5.95 -18.17
CA LYS A 52 7.70 -6.29 -17.28
C LYS A 52 8.86 -5.27 -17.36
N GLU A 53 8.54 -4.03 -17.70
CA GLU A 53 9.50 -2.93 -17.83
C GLU A 53 9.78 -2.24 -16.49
N ILE A 54 8.98 -2.53 -15.46
CA ILE A 54 9.13 -1.97 -14.12
C ILE A 54 9.79 -2.96 -13.17
N LYS A 55 10.78 -2.46 -12.42
CA LYS A 55 11.48 -3.20 -11.36
C LYS A 55 11.64 -2.32 -10.12
N GLY A 56 11.82 -2.95 -8.96
CA GLY A 56 12.22 -2.26 -7.73
C GLY A 56 11.10 -1.54 -6.98
N LEU A 57 9.82 -1.73 -7.34
CA LEU A 57 8.72 -1.11 -6.59
C LEU A 57 8.69 -1.53 -5.12
N MET A 58 8.94 -2.81 -4.81
CA MET A 58 9.04 -3.28 -3.43
C MET A 58 10.18 -2.59 -2.68
N ALA A 59 11.33 -2.39 -3.32
CA ALA A 59 12.45 -1.66 -2.71
C ALA A 59 12.09 -0.19 -2.44
N LYS A 60 11.33 0.44 -3.35
CA LYS A 60 10.78 1.79 -3.16
C LYS A 60 9.87 1.84 -1.92
N VAL A 61 8.93 0.91 -1.80
CA VAL A 61 8.05 0.79 -0.62
C VAL A 61 8.84 0.65 0.68
N VAL A 62 9.83 -0.26 0.71
CA VAL A 62 10.67 -0.48 1.90
C VAL A 62 11.46 0.78 2.28
N LYS A 63 12.03 1.47 1.29
CA LYS A 63 12.78 2.71 1.51
C LYS A 63 11.88 3.79 2.14
N SER A 64 10.69 4.00 1.59
CA SER A 64 9.74 4.99 2.11
C SER A 64 9.21 4.62 3.50
N TYR A 65 8.97 3.33 3.75
CA TYR A 65 8.61 2.83 5.08
C TYR A 65 9.70 3.16 6.11
N ASN A 66 10.95 2.78 5.83
CA ASN A 66 12.08 3.02 6.75
C ASN A 66 12.32 4.51 7.01
N LEU A 67 12.12 5.36 5.99
CA LEU A 67 12.24 6.81 6.13
C LEU A 67 11.18 7.36 7.09
N ILE A 68 9.91 7.01 6.88
CA ILE A 68 8.79 7.55 7.69
C ILE A 68 8.78 6.93 9.09
N ALA A 69 9.12 5.65 9.22
CA ALA A 69 9.06 4.93 10.49
C ALA A 69 10.09 5.40 11.52
N LYS A 70 11.17 6.07 11.09
CA LYS A 70 12.29 6.46 11.96
C LYS A 70 11.87 7.31 13.15
N ASP A 71 10.91 8.21 12.95
CA ASP A 71 10.49 9.19 13.95
C ASP A 71 9.05 8.93 14.44
N LYS A 72 8.61 7.65 14.45
CA LYS A 72 7.23 7.25 14.81
C LYS A 72 7.25 6.05 15.76
N ASP A 73 6.40 6.10 16.79
CA ASP A 73 6.20 4.95 17.69
C ASP A 73 5.42 3.81 17.01
N VAL A 74 4.48 4.16 16.14
CA VAL A 74 3.59 3.21 15.46
C VAL A 74 3.41 3.61 14.00
N MET A 75 3.48 2.63 13.11
CA MET A 75 3.19 2.78 11.69
C MET A 75 1.87 2.10 11.31
N LEU A 76 0.90 2.90 10.86
CA LEU A 76 -0.32 2.39 10.21
C LEU A 76 -0.09 2.25 8.71
N ILE A 77 -0.31 1.05 8.18
CA ILE A 77 -0.10 0.71 6.78
C ILE A 77 -1.46 0.35 6.17
N GLY A 78 -1.92 1.17 5.21
CA GLY A 78 -3.18 0.92 4.50
C GLY A 78 -3.02 -0.18 3.45
N GLY A 79 -3.99 -1.09 3.39
CA GLY A 79 -4.02 -2.17 2.39
C GLY A 79 -4.39 -1.68 0.98
N TYR A 80 -4.14 -2.56 0.00
CA TYR A 80 -4.54 -2.40 -1.40
C TYR A 80 -6.05 -2.64 -1.61
N GLY A 81 -6.75 -3.19 -0.61
CA GLY A 81 -8.16 -3.61 -0.69
C GLY A 81 -8.31 -5.11 -0.42
N SER A 82 -7.40 -5.92 -0.98
CA SER A 82 -7.20 -7.32 -0.60
C SER A 82 -5.71 -7.59 -0.42
N ILE A 83 -5.38 -8.49 0.52
CA ILE A 83 -4.00 -8.91 0.76
C ILE A 83 -3.42 -9.76 -0.39
N TYR A 84 -4.28 -10.27 -1.28
CA TYR A 84 -3.88 -11.08 -2.44
C TYR A 84 -3.66 -10.27 -3.72
N THR A 85 -3.99 -8.97 -3.71
CA THR A 85 -3.85 -8.08 -4.87
C THR A 85 -2.44 -7.51 -4.97
N GLY A 86 -1.96 -7.26 -6.19
CA GLY A 86 -0.71 -6.54 -6.48
C GLY A 86 0.43 -7.38 -7.07
N SER A 87 0.21 -8.68 -7.33
CA SER A 87 1.26 -9.57 -7.83
C SER A 87 1.86 -9.13 -9.18
N TYR A 88 1.05 -8.58 -10.09
CA TYR A 88 1.53 -8.10 -11.39
C TYR A 88 2.51 -6.92 -11.26
N LEU A 89 2.47 -6.17 -10.15
CA LEU A 89 3.40 -5.09 -9.79
C LEU A 89 4.58 -5.59 -8.94
N GLY A 90 4.61 -6.87 -8.55
CA GLY A 90 5.52 -7.37 -7.53
C GLY A 90 5.29 -6.74 -6.14
N LEU A 91 4.05 -6.32 -5.87
CA LEU A 91 3.61 -5.67 -4.62
C LEU A 91 2.38 -6.38 -4.05
N GLN A 92 2.34 -7.71 -4.10
CA GLN A 92 1.24 -8.44 -3.48
C GLN A 92 1.18 -8.10 -1.99
N GLY A 93 -0.02 -7.90 -1.45
CA GLY A 93 -0.21 -7.52 -0.05
C GLY A 93 0.54 -8.44 0.93
N LEU A 94 0.47 -9.76 0.75
CA LEU A 94 1.22 -10.74 1.56
C LEU A 94 2.75 -10.53 1.50
N ASP A 95 3.30 -10.23 0.33
CA ASP A 95 4.73 -9.96 0.16
C ASP A 95 5.13 -8.66 0.85
N VAL A 96 4.30 -7.62 0.74
CA VAL A 96 4.52 -6.33 1.42
C VAL A 96 4.50 -6.53 2.95
N ILE A 97 3.53 -7.27 3.47
CA ILE A 97 3.41 -7.60 4.90
C ILE A 97 4.68 -8.28 5.40
N LYS A 98 5.12 -9.36 4.72
CA LYS A 98 6.33 -10.10 5.07
C LYS A 98 7.58 -9.24 4.98
N ARG A 99 7.68 -8.41 3.94
CA ARG A 99 8.85 -7.57 3.69
C ARG A 99 9.01 -6.45 4.70
N LEU A 100 7.90 -5.92 5.23
CA LEU A 100 7.88 -4.87 6.24
C LEU A 100 7.83 -5.40 7.68
N ASP A 101 7.80 -6.73 7.86
CA ASP A 101 7.59 -7.39 9.16
C ASP A 101 6.36 -6.84 9.91
N ALA A 102 5.27 -6.59 9.17
CA ALA A 102 4.10 -5.92 9.68
C ALA A 102 3.12 -6.90 10.35
N LYS A 103 2.55 -6.48 11.49
CA LYS A 103 1.37 -7.15 12.06
C LYS A 103 0.13 -6.78 11.24
N VAL A 104 -0.76 -7.75 11.05
CA VAL A 104 -1.93 -7.62 10.17
C VAL A 104 -3.22 -7.60 10.97
N VAL A 105 -4.07 -6.60 10.70
CA VAL A 105 -5.49 -6.60 11.09
C VAL A 105 -6.30 -6.75 9.80
N LEU A 106 -6.95 -7.90 9.64
CA LEU A 106 -7.80 -8.18 8.48
C LEU A 106 -9.26 -7.85 8.82
N ILE A 107 -9.87 -7.03 7.98
CA ILE A 107 -11.29 -6.67 8.08
C ILE A 107 -11.99 -7.25 6.87
N VAL A 108 -13.00 -8.08 7.09
CA VAL A 108 -13.78 -8.69 6.01
C VAL A 108 -15.26 -8.51 6.30
N LYS A 109 -16.01 -8.08 5.27
CA LYS A 109 -17.46 -7.98 5.35
C LYS A 109 -18.06 -9.38 5.26
N TYR A 110 -19.02 -9.68 6.13
CA TYR A 110 -19.75 -10.94 6.06
C TYR A 110 -20.67 -10.96 4.83
N GLU A 111 -20.42 -11.91 3.92
CA GLU A 111 -21.19 -12.10 2.68
C GLU A 111 -21.62 -13.56 2.45
N GLY A 112 -21.53 -14.39 3.51
CA GLY A 112 -21.80 -15.82 3.48
C GLY A 112 -20.72 -16.62 4.23
N GLU A 113 -20.94 -17.91 4.40
CA GLU A 113 -20.04 -18.83 5.10
C GLU A 113 -18.67 -18.97 4.42
N TYR A 114 -18.62 -18.83 3.09
CA TYR A 114 -17.39 -18.90 2.30
C TYR A 114 -16.35 -17.82 2.67
N ILE A 115 -16.76 -16.75 3.36
CA ILE A 115 -15.84 -15.70 3.78
C ILE A 115 -14.82 -16.19 4.82
N VAL A 116 -15.17 -17.27 5.54
CA VAL A 116 -14.28 -17.91 6.51
C VAL A 116 -13.06 -18.49 5.79
N ASP A 117 -13.20 -19.03 4.58
CA ASP A 117 -12.08 -19.56 3.80
C ASP A 117 -11.09 -18.47 3.42
N TYR A 118 -11.56 -17.27 3.08
CA TYR A 118 -10.69 -16.12 2.78
C TYR A 118 -9.82 -15.74 3.99
N ILE A 119 -10.41 -15.76 5.19
CA ILE A 119 -9.71 -15.46 6.45
C ILE A 119 -8.72 -16.60 6.80
N LEU A 120 -9.13 -17.86 6.65
CA LEU A 120 -8.27 -19.01 6.94
C LEU A 120 -7.06 -19.09 6.00
N GLN A 121 -7.22 -18.70 4.73
CA GLN A 121 -6.10 -18.61 3.79
C GLN A 121 -5.09 -17.53 4.20
N ALA A 122 -5.54 -16.42 4.78
CA ALA A 122 -4.68 -15.32 5.19
C ALA A 122 -3.75 -15.67 6.37
N LYS A 123 -4.11 -16.70 7.15
CA LYS A 123 -3.33 -17.17 8.31
C LYS A 123 -2.08 -17.97 7.91
N LYS A 124 -2.00 -18.46 6.66
CA LYS A 124 -0.92 -19.31 6.17
C LYS A 124 0.30 -18.48 5.74
#